data_AF-J6ILZ2-F1
#
_entry.id   AF-J6ILZ2-F1
#
_cell.length_a   1.000
_cell.length_b   1.000
_cell.length_c   1.000
_cell.angle_alpha   90.00
_cell.angle_beta   90.00
_cell.angle_gamma   90.00
#
_symmetry.space_group_name_H-M   'P 1'
#
loop_
_entity.id
_entity.type
_entity.pdbx_description
1 polymer ?
#
loop_
_entity_poly.entity_id
_entity_poly.type
_entity_poly.pdbx_seq_one_letter_code
_entity_poly.pdbx_strand_id
1 'polypeptide(L)' 'MIKNETQYNAIMKRIDQLLEMVDDNTPEDNPEYIELMLLTDLVESYEDEHYPIERPPLDKVVEPHLALA' A
#
# COMPACT_ATOMS: atom_id res chain seq x y z
N MET A 1 -14.60 -4.16 5.10
CA MET A 1 -13.43 -5.06 5.01
C MET A 1 -13.51 -5.90 3.77
N ILE A 2 -12.37 -6.00 3.08
CA ILE A 2 -12.11 -6.90 1.95
C ILE A 2 -12.19 -8.33 2.46
N LYS A 3 -12.84 -9.22 1.71
CA LYS A 3 -13.11 -10.60 2.15
C LYS A 3 -12.31 -11.65 1.41
N ASN A 4 -11.75 -11.29 0.27
CA ASN A 4 -11.04 -12.21 -0.60
C ASN A 4 -10.21 -11.46 -1.64
N GLU A 5 -9.36 -12.23 -2.29
CA GLU A 5 -8.42 -11.79 -3.30
C GLU A 5 -9.10 -11.12 -4.51
N THR A 6 -10.31 -11.54 -4.89
CA THR A 6 -11.03 -10.91 -6.01
C THR A 6 -11.42 -9.48 -5.67
N GLN A 7 -11.87 -9.22 -4.44
CA GLN A 7 -12.20 -7.87 -3.98
C GLN A 7 -10.94 -7.01 -3.84
N TYR A 8 -9.86 -7.58 -3.29
CA TYR A 8 -8.56 -6.92 -3.20
C TYR A 8 -8.08 -6.44 -4.58
N ASN A 9 -8.01 -7.34 -5.56
CA ASN A 9 -7.57 -7.00 -6.92
C ASN A 9 -8.47 -5.98 -7.62
N ALA A 10 -9.78 -6.02 -7.38
CA ALA A 10 -10.70 -5.03 -7.94
C ALA A 10 -10.45 -3.63 -7.35
N ILE A 11 -10.17 -3.55 -6.05
CA ILE A 11 -9.86 -2.29 -5.36
C ILE A 11 -8.49 -1.77 -5.80
N MET A 12 -7.46 -2.62 -5.87
CA MET A 12 -6.14 -2.25 -6.39
C MET A 12 -6.24 -1.63 -7.78
N LYS A 13 -7.01 -2.24 -8.68
CA LYS A 13 -7.24 -1.68 -10.02
C LYS A 13 -7.93 -0.31 -9.98
N ARG A 14 -8.82 -0.06 -9.02
CA ARG A 14 -9.46 1.26 -8.85
C ARG A 14 -8.48 2.29 -8.32
N ILE A 15 -7.62 1.90 -7.38
CA ILE A 15 -6.52 2.75 -6.87
C ILE A 15 -5.60 3.15 -8.02
N ASP A 16 -5.18 2.21 -8.88
CA ASP A 16 -4.34 2.51 -10.06
C ASP A 16 -4.98 3.57 -10.96
N GLN A 17 -6.29 3.46 -11.20
CA GLN A 17 -7.03 4.44 -12.00
C GLN A 17 -7.12 5.81 -11.32
N LEU A 18 -7.27 5.85 -10.00
CA LEU A 18 -7.34 7.10 -9.24
C LEU A 18 -5.99 7.81 -9.21
N LEU A 19 -4.88 7.06 -9.13
CA LEU A 19 -3.52 7.61 -9.21
C LEU A 19 -3.20 8.26 -10.58
N GLU A 20 -3.93 7.93 -11.65
CA GLU A 20 -3.83 8.64 -12.92
C GLU A 20 -4.65 9.95 -12.95
N MET A 21 -5.60 10.11 -12.02
CA MET A 21 -6.54 11.24 -11.97
C MET A 21 -6.14 12.31 -10.96
N VAL A 22 -5.48 11.91 -9.87
CA VAL A 22 -5.09 12.80 -8.77
C VAL A 22 -3.57 12.93 -8.67
N ASP A 23 -3.13 14.06 -8.15
CA ASP A 23 -1.72 14.40 -7.91
C ASP A 23 -1.56 15.17 -6.58
N ASP A 24 -0.32 15.57 -6.28
CA ASP A 24 0.03 16.31 -5.06
C ASP A 24 -0.66 17.68 -4.93
N ASN A 25 -1.24 18.22 -6.02
CA ASN A 25 -1.95 19.50 -6.01
C ASN A 25 -3.47 19.32 -5.95
N THR A 26 -3.96 18.08 -5.98
CA THR A 26 -5.39 17.78 -5.96
C THR A 26 -5.97 18.18 -4.60
N PRO A 27 -7.04 19.00 -4.55
CA PRO A 27 -7.65 19.41 -3.29
C PRO A 27 -8.13 18.21 -2.46
N GLU A 28 -8.00 18.29 -1.14
CA GLU A 28 -8.43 17.20 -0.24
C GLU A 28 -9.95 16.96 -0.26
N ASP A 29 -10.75 17.93 -0.69
CA ASP A 29 -12.21 17.80 -0.86
C ASP A 29 -12.61 17.27 -2.24
N ASN A 30 -11.63 17.01 -3.12
CA ASN A 30 -11.88 16.36 -4.40
C ASN A 30 -12.41 14.92 -4.17
N PRO A 31 -13.51 14.52 -4.84
CA PRO A 31 -14.10 13.20 -4.65
C PRO A 31 -13.16 12.04 -4.97
N GLU A 32 -12.36 12.13 -6.03
CA GLU A 32 -11.40 11.10 -6.44
C GLU A 32 -10.27 10.96 -5.41
N TYR A 33 -9.80 12.07 -4.84
CA TYR A 33 -8.80 12.05 -3.78
C TYR A 33 -9.33 11.40 -2.50
N ILE A 34 -10.54 11.77 -2.08
CA ILE A 34 -11.21 11.15 -0.92
C ILE A 34 -11.39 9.64 -1.16
N GLU A 35 -11.83 9.25 -2.36
CA GLU A 35 -11.99 7.83 -2.71
C GLU A 35 -10.66 7.08 -2.63
N LEU A 36 -9.58 7.67 -3.16
CA LEU A 36 -8.24 7.08 -3.12
C LEU A 36 -7.79 6.81 -1.69
N MET A 37 -7.94 7.79 -0.80
CA MET A 37 -7.58 7.65 0.62
C MET A 37 -8.38 6.51 1.28
N LEU A 38 -9.71 6.50 1.12
CA LEU A 38 -10.57 5.49 1.73
C LEU A 38 -10.28 4.06 1.23
N LEU A 39 -9.99 3.91 -0.07
CA LEU A 39 -9.65 2.61 -0.64
C LEU A 39 -8.25 2.14 -0.22
N THR A 40 -7.30 3.07 -0.06
CA THR A 40 -5.95 2.77 0.40
C THR A 40 -5.97 2.27 1.85
N ASP A 41 -6.69 2.95 2.74
CA ASP A 41 -6.88 2.50 4.14
C ASP A 41 -7.51 1.09 4.22
N LEU A 42 -8.43 0.80 3.30
CA LEU A 42 -9.09 -0.49 3.22
C LEU A 42 -8.16 -1.60 2.73
N VAL A 43 -7.24 -1.28 1.82
CA VAL A 43 -6.20 -2.19 1.32
C VAL A 43 -5.16 -2.46 2.40
N GLU A 44 -4.66 -1.42 3.08
CA GLU A 44 -3.68 -1.54 4.17
C GLU A 44 -4.16 -2.52 5.23
N SER A 45 -5.42 -2.36 5.67
CA SER A 45 -6.03 -3.26 6.66
C SER A 45 -6.08 -4.73 6.21
N TYR A 46 -6.23 -5.00 4.92
CA TYR A 46 -6.21 -6.36 4.37
C TYR A 46 -4.79 -6.91 4.25
N GLU A 47 -3.85 -6.07 3.81
CA GLU A 47 -2.44 -6.43 3.66
C GLU A 47 -1.79 -6.75 5.00
N ASP A 48 -2.10 -6.01 6.07
CA ASP A 48 -1.62 -6.31 7.41
C ASP A 48 -1.99 -7.73 7.88
N GLU A 49 -3.18 -8.21 7.50
CA GLU A 49 -3.66 -9.55 7.85
C GLU A 49 -3.12 -10.64 6.91
N HIS A 50 -2.97 -10.35 5.62
CA HIS A 50 -2.71 -11.37 4.58
C HIS A 50 -1.28 -11.37 4.03
N TYR A 51 -0.57 -10.24 4.12
CA TYR A 51 0.80 -10.02 3.63
C TYR A 51 1.69 -9.34 4.69
N PRO A 52 1.81 -9.91 5.90
CA PRO A 52 2.59 -9.27 6.95
C PRO A 52 4.06 -9.15 6.53
N ILE A 53 4.65 -7.96 6.72
CA ILE A 53 6.07 -7.75 6.49
C ILE A 53 6.86 -8.49 7.57
N GLU A 54 7.43 -9.63 7.22
CA GLU A 54 8.41 -10.30 8.06
C GLU A 54 9.67 -9.43 8.13
N ARG A 55 9.94 -8.86 9.31
CA ARG A 55 11.22 -8.17 9.53
C ARG A 55 12.34 -9.21 9.41
N PRO A 56 13.29 -9.07 8.48
CA PRO A 56 14.44 -9.96 8.47
C PRO A 56 15.15 -9.83 9.82
N PRO A 57 15.67 -10.93 10.38
CA PRO A 57 16.35 -10.88 11.66
C PRO A 57 17.57 -9.95 11.54
N LEU A 58 17.84 -9.20 12.62
CA LEU A 58 18.82 -8.09 12.61
C LEU A 58 20.22 -8.52 12.15
N ASP A 59 20.60 -9.78 12.38
CA ASP A 59 21.85 -10.39 11.92
C ASP A 59 21.99 -10.44 10.39
N LYS A 60 20.88 -10.48 9.62
CA LYS A 60 20.87 -10.43 8.15
C LYS A 60 20.97 -9.02 7.58
N VAL A 61 20.72 -8.00 8.38
CA VAL A 61 20.73 -6.58 7.95
C VAL A 61 22.14 -5.96 8.06
N VAL A 62 23.03 -6.51 8.91
CA VAL A 62 24.34 -5.92 9.23
C VAL A 62 25.48 -6.41 8.31
N GLU A 63 25.33 -7.54 7.61
CA GLU A 63 26.38 -8.09 6.73
C GLU A 63 26.84 -7.18 5.57
N PRO A 64 26.02 -6.33 4.92
CA PRO A 64 26.48 -5.56 3.76
C PRO A 64 27.49 -4.45 4.09
N HIS A 65 27.59 -4.01 5.35
CA HIS A 65 28.42 -2.86 5.73
C HIS A 65 29.81 -3.24 6.28
N LEU A 66 30.03 -4.51 6.65
CA LEU A 66 31.31 -4.98 7.18
C LEU A 66 32.18 -5.70 6.14
N ALA A 67 31.63 -6.05 4.98
CA ALA A 67 32.38 -6.71 3.90
C ALA A 67 33.27 -5.75 3.07
N LEU A 68 33.34 -4.47 3.43
CA LEU A 68 34.13 -3.43 2.76
C LEU A 68 35.29 -2.88 3.62
N ALA A 69 35.60 -3.51 4.75
CA ALA A 69 36.72 -3.12 5.63
C ALA A 69 37.92 -4.04 5.49
#